data_AF-A0A0N5ABI5-F1
#
_entry.id   AF-A0A0N5ABI5-F1
#
_cell.length_a   1.000
_cell.length_b   1.000
_cell.length_c   1.000
_cell.angle_alpha   90.00
_cell.angle_beta   90.00
_cell.angle_gamma   90.00
#
_symmetry.space_group_name_H-M   'P 1'
#
loop_
_entity.id
_entity.type
_entity.pdbx_description
1 polymer ?
#
loop_
_entity_poly.entity_id
_entity_poly.type
_entity_poly.pdbx_seq_one_letter_code
_entity_poly.pdbx_strand_id
1 'polypeptide(L)'
;MHTFRVDVWNSSLFIELKLEDLKIYEGEIWLFVAFQRLPGPMPSDHDWRFLAHNKNRTNKFVIENSQMINKTGLFYIGIGCALDKPDNDTETVEYRVGNSAKYFERKLPISYALQVLAKGCFYVKDTQNLFHSHGLKITIFSTTTQKVSTSMLAGSKVISCYANHLTTFSNGITGLVIPNTFEYAYMENMQPVSFVSAIEYCFDMT
;
A
#
# COMPACT_ATOMS: atom_id res chain seq x y z
N MET A 1 0.88 -1.62 -11.39
CA MET A 1 0.26 -2.17 -10.17
C MET A 1 1.16 -3.28 -9.67
N HIS A 2 1.24 -3.46 -8.35
CA HIS A 2 2.11 -4.45 -7.71
C HIS A 2 1.31 -5.27 -6.71
N THR A 3 1.74 -6.49 -6.47
CA THR A 3 1.09 -7.40 -5.52
C THR A 3 2.15 -8.12 -4.69
N PHE A 4 1.85 -8.34 -3.41
CA PHE A 4 2.71 -9.11 -2.52
C PHE A 4 1.86 -9.81 -1.45
N ARG A 5 2.40 -10.87 -0.85
CA ARG A 5 1.72 -11.63 0.19
C ARG A 5 2.40 -11.42 1.54
N VAL A 6 1.61 -11.26 2.58
CA VAL A 6 2.05 -11.17 3.97
C VAL A 6 1.59 -12.41 4.71
N ASP A 7 2.53 -13.26 5.12
CA ASP A 7 2.21 -14.49 5.87
C ASP A 7 2.59 -14.38 7.36
N VAL A 8 3.23 -13.27 7.76
CA VAL A 8 3.66 -13.00 9.13
C VAL A 8 2.66 -12.13 9.88
N TRP A 9 2.12 -12.67 10.97
CA TRP A 9 1.16 -12.00 11.82
C TRP A 9 1.79 -10.85 12.63
N ASN A 10 1.01 -9.81 12.86
CA ASN A 10 1.33 -8.68 13.74
C ASN A 10 2.68 -8.01 13.47
N SER A 11 3.08 -8.00 12.20
CA SER A 11 4.25 -7.29 11.71
C SER A 11 3.83 -5.92 11.16
N SER A 12 4.74 -4.95 11.22
CA SER A 12 4.60 -3.69 10.49
C SER A 12 5.09 -3.89 9.05
N LEU A 13 4.45 -3.23 8.08
CA LEU A 13 4.95 -3.20 6.71
C LEU A 13 5.74 -1.92 6.46
N PHE A 14 6.92 -2.09 5.88
CA PHE A 14 7.79 -1.02 5.42
C PHE A 14 7.82 -1.05 3.92
N ILE A 15 7.45 0.06 3.30
CA ILE A 15 7.38 0.20 1.86
C ILE A 15 8.41 1.25 1.44
N GLU A 16 9.29 0.87 0.52
CA GLU A 16 10.32 1.73 -0.04
C GLU A 16 10.02 1.95 -1.52
N LEU A 17 9.88 3.21 -1.91
CA LEU A 17 9.67 3.62 -3.29
C LEU A 17 10.85 4.48 -3.73
N LYS A 18 11.66 3.96 -4.65
CA LYS A 18 12.78 4.66 -5.25
C LYS A 18 12.40 5.07 -6.67
N LEU A 19 12.50 6.36 -6.99
CA LEU A 19 12.31 6.86 -8.35
C LEU A 19 13.62 6.71 -9.13
N GLU A 20 13.55 6.21 -10.36
CA GLU A 20 14.73 5.82 -11.15
C GLU A 20 15.11 6.84 -12.24
N ASP A 21 14.16 7.63 -12.75
CA ASP A 21 14.38 8.56 -13.86
C ASP A 21 14.63 10.03 -13.44
N LEU A 22 15.44 10.72 -14.27
CA LEU A 22 15.81 12.14 -14.18
C LEU A 22 14.71 13.12 -14.64
N LYS A 23 13.61 12.64 -15.26
CA LYS A 23 12.50 13.52 -15.62
C LYS A 23 11.77 13.92 -14.34
N ILE A 24 11.94 15.18 -13.96
CA ILE A 24 11.23 15.76 -12.81
C ILE A 24 9.75 15.83 -13.18
N TYR A 25 8.98 14.85 -12.71
CA TYR A 25 7.53 14.96 -12.73
C TYR A 25 7.11 16.07 -11.77
N GLU A 26 6.42 17.09 -12.25
CA GLU A 26 6.09 18.27 -11.42
C GLU A 26 4.89 18.02 -10.50
N GLY A 27 3.98 17.12 -10.86
CA GLY A 27 2.80 16.78 -10.04
C GLY A 27 3.09 15.95 -8.79
N GLU A 28 2.01 15.48 -8.17
CA GLU A 28 2.06 14.64 -6.97
C GLU A 28 2.17 13.15 -7.32
N ILE A 29 2.99 12.40 -6.59
CA ILE A 29 3.09 10.94 -6.77
C ILE A 29 2.47 10.26 -5.55
N TRP A 30 1.41 9.51 -5.78
CA TRP A 30 0.64 8.83 -4.74
C TRP A 30 0.87 7.32 -4.79
N LEU A 31 1.02 6.74 -3.59
CA LEU A 31 1.04 5.31 -3.36
C LEU A 31 -0.27 4.91 -2.69
N PHE A 32 -0.98 3.94 -3.25
CA PHE A 32 -2.23 3.39 -2.72
C PHE A 32 -2.03 1.94 -2.35
N VAL A 33 -2.36 1.57 -1.12
CA VAL A 33 -2.19 0.20 -0.62
C VAL A 33 -3.53 -0.34 -0.16
N ALA A 34 -3.85 -1.56 -0.58
CA ALA A 34 -5.10 -2.20 -0.21
C ALA A 34 -4.89 -3.69 0.10
N PHE A 35 -5.62 -4.20 1.10
CA PHE A 35 -5.66 -5.58 1.52
C PHE A 35 -6.81 -6.31 0.81
N GLN A 36 -6.50 -7.41 0.14
CA GLN A 36 -7.45 -8.29 -0.56
C GLN A 36 -8.34 -7.62 -1.63
N ARG A 37 -7.96 -6.44 -2.13
CA ARG A 37 -8.68 -5.71 -3.18
C ARG A 37 -7.77 -4.81 -3.99
N LEU A 38 -8.20 -4.45 -5.20
CA LEU A 38 -7.44 -3.54 -6.06
C LEU A 38 -7.47 -2.11 -5.50
N PRO A 39 -6.32 -1.43 -5.41
CA PRO A 39 -6.22 -0.08 -4.88
C PRO A 39 -6.53 0.94 -5.97
N GLY A 40 -7.13 2.04 -5.55
CA GLY A 40 -7.48 3.18 -6.40
C GLY A 40 -7.38 4.50 -5.65
N PRO A 41 -7.56 5.62 -6.36
CA PRO A 41 -7.40 6.96 -5.78
C PRO A 41 -8.58 7.40 -4.91
N MET A 42 -9.77 6.79 -5.05
CA MET A 42 -10.90 7.10 -4.19
C MET A 42 -10.62 6.63 -2.76
N PRO A 43 -11.10 7.33 -1.72
CA PRO A 43 -10.96 6.90 -0.32
C PRO A 43 -11.49 5.50 -0.06
N SER A 44 -12.51 5.06 -0.80
CA SER A 44 -13.08 3.72 -0.71
C SER A 44 -12.18 2.65 -1.29
N ASP A 45 -11.21 2.98 -2.15
CA ASP A 45 -10.48 2.00 -2.97
C ASP A 45 -9.19 1.53 -2.31
N HIS A 46 -8.71 2.22 -1.28
CA HIS A 46 -7.48 1.88 -0.57
C HIS A 46 -7.69 1.83 0.94
N ASP A 47 -6.83 1.10 1.62
CA ASP A 47 -6.77 1.09 3.08
C ASP A 47 -5.72 2.09 3.59
N TRP A 48 -4.66 2.31 2.79
CA TRP A 48 -3.64 3.30 3.06
C TRP A 48 -3.28 4.09 1.81
N ARG A 49 -2.97 5.37 2.00
CA ARG A 49 -2.50 6.27 0.96
C ARG A 49 -1.32 7.08 1.45
N PHE A 50 -0.29 7.18 0.62
CA PHE A 50 0.92 7.92 0.93
C PHE A 50 1.31 8.86 -0.21
N LEU A 51 1.82 10.04 0.13
CA LEU A 51 2.38 11.00 -0.81
C LEU A 51 3.90 10.85 -0.84
N ALA A 52 4.47 10.62 -2.03
CA ALA A 52 5.91 10.60 -2.21
C ALA A 52 6.45 12.03 -2.30
N HIS A 53 6.95 12.54 -1.17
CA HIS A 53 7.46 13.90 -1.06
C HIS A 53 8.84 14.09 -1.69
N ASN A 54 9.67 13.04 -1.70
CA ASN A 54 11.05 13.15 -2.13
C ASN A 54 11.24 12.61 -3.53
N LYS A 55 11.31 13.51 -4.52
CA LYS A 55 11.46 13.14 -5.92
C LYS A 55 12.86 12.61 -6.27
N ASN A 56 13.87 12.87 -5.42
CA ASN A 56 15.28 12.58 -5.70
C ASN A 56 15.88 11.52 -4.74
N ARG A 57 15.08 10.92 -3.86
CA ARG A 57 15.53 9.89 -2.90
C ARG A 57 14.46 8.81 -2.73
N THR A 58 14.84 7.72 -2.08
CA THR A 58 13.90 6.68 -1.65
C THR A 58 12.89 7.24 -0.66
N ASN A 59 11.61 7.19 -1.04
CA ASN A 59 10.47 7.48 -0.18
C ASN A 59 10.18 6.25 0.67
N LYS A 60 9.83 6.47 1.93
CA LYS A 60 9.66 5.41 2.94
C LYS A 60 8.32 5.57 3.59
N PHE A 61 7.54 4.50 3.59
CA PHE A 61 6.21 4.46 4.17
C PHE A 61 6.11 3.30 5.14
N VAL A 62 5.33 3.50 6.20
CA VAL A 62 5.16 2.50 7.26
C VAL A 62 3.69 2.30 7.52
N ILE A 63 3.26 1.04 7.51
CA ILE A 63 1.98 0.60 8.05
C ILE A 63 2.30 -0.08 9.37
N GLU A 64 1.82 0.49 10.46
CA GLU A 64 2.11 0.00 11.81
C GLU A 64 1.44 -1.35 12.07
N ASN A 65 2.06 -2.18 12.92
CA ASN A 65 1.53 -3.47 13.36
C ASN A 65 0.09 -3.38 13.91
N SER A 66 -0.28 -2.28 14.57
CA SER A 66 -1.62 -1.99 15.07
C SER A 66 -2.69 -1.96 13.96
N GLN A 67 -2.29 -1.58 12.75
CA GLN A 67 -3.15 -1.52 11.56
C GLN A 67 -3.12 -2.82 10.76
N MET A 68 -2.17 -3.71 11.07
CA MET A 68 -1.95 -5.01 10.42
C MET A 68 -2.57 -6.19 11.18
N ILE A 69 -3.32 -5.92 12.26
CA ILE A 69 -4.00 -6.95 13.05
C ILE A 69 -4.95 -7.74 12.14
N ASN A 70 -4.78 -9.06 12.12
CA ASN A 70 -5.53 -10.01 11.29
C ASN A 70 -5.44 -9.74 9.78
N LYS A 71 -4.36 -9.10 9.30
CA LYS A 71 -4.14 -8.84 7.87
C LYS A 71 -2.97 -9.66 7.33
N THR A 72 -3.16 -10.99 7.32
CA THR A 72 -2.31 -11.91 6.56
C THR A 72 -3.01 -12.27 5.25
N GLY A 73 -2.27 -12.28 4.16
CA GLY A 73 -2.82 -12.52 2.82
C GLY A 73 -2.28 -11.55 1.79
N LEU A 74 -3.09 -11.32 0.75
CA LEU A 74 -2.67 -10.60 -0.44
C LEU A 74 -2.85 -9.09 -0.28
N PHE A 75 -1.82 -8.34 -0.63
CA PHE A 75 -1.82 -6.88 -0.67
C PHE A 75 -1.52 -6.41 -2.08
N TYR A 76 -2.09 -5.27 -2.41
CA TYR A 76 -1.92 -4.62 -3.70
C TYR A 76 -1.40 -3.20 -3.49
N ILE A 77 -0.51 -2.78 -4.37
CA ILE A 77 0.05 -1.42 -4.42
C ILE A 77 -0.21 -0.81 -5.78
N GLY A 78 -0.97 0.28 -5.78
CA GLY A 78 -1.16 1.18 -6.90
C GLY A 78 -0.23 2.38 -6.78
N ILE A 79 0.32 2.84 -7.90
CA ILE A 79 1.03 4.12 -7.99
C ILE A 79 0.25 4.99 -8.96
N GLY A 80 0.02 6.24 -8.59
CA GLY A 80 -0.63 7.23 -9.44
C GLY A 80 0.13 8.55 -9.43
N CYS A 81 0.25 9.16 -10.61
CA CYS A 81 0.78 10.50 -10.79
C CYS A 81 -0.40 11.46 -10.93
N ALA A 82 -0.63 12.30 -9.92
CA ALA A 82 -1.73 13.26 -9.92
C ALA A 82 -1.28 14.63 -10.46
N LEU A 83 -2.20 15.30 -11.12
CA LEU A 83 -2.04 16.62 -11.72
C LEU A 83 -2.98 17.63 -11.05
N ASP A 84 -2.54 18.87 -10.98
CA ASP A 84 -3.35 19.97 -10.44
C ASP A 84 -4.51 20.34 -11.35
N LYS A 85 -4.34 20.15 -12.67
CA LYS A 85 -5.34 20.41 -13.71
C LYS A 85 -5.27 19.31 -14.77
N PRO A 86 -6.39 19.00 -15.44
CA PRO A 86 -6.35 18.12 -16.60
C PRO A 86 -5.49 18.77 -17.69
N ASP A 87 -4.56 17.99 -18.24
CA ASP A 87 -3.86 18.40 -19.45
C ASP A 87 -4.74 18.11 -20.67
N ASN A 88 -4.79 19.04 -21.62
CA ASN A 88 -5.71 19.00 -22.77
C ASN A 88 -5.38 17.87 -23.76
N ASP A 89 -4.16 17.33 -23.70
CA ASP A 89 -3.67 16.27 -24.59
C ASP A 89 -4.03 14.87 -24.05
N THR A 90 -5.33 14.63 -23.79
CA THR A 90 -6.00 13.30 -23.74
C THR A 90 -5.53 12.19 -22.77
N GLU A 91 -4.41 12.33 -22.05
CA GLU A 91 -3.87 11.25 -21.21
C GLU A 91 -4.23 11.36 -19.72
N THR A 92 -5.27 12.11 -19.36
CA THR A 92 -5.70 12.24 -17.97
C THR A 92 -6.98 11.47 -17.67
N VAL A 93 -7.09 10.98 -16.43
CA VAL A 93 -8.28 10.31 -15.88
C VAL A 93 -8.78 11.11 -14.69
N GLU A 94 -10.05 11.50 -14.73
CA GLU A 94 -10.70 12.21 -13.64
C GLU A 94 -11.30 11.24 -12.63
N TYR A 95 -11.05 11.53 -11.36
CA TYR A 95 -11.57 10.82 -10.21
C TYR A 95 -12.31 11.81 -9.32
N ARG A 96 -13.64 11.67 -9.21
CA ARG A 96 -14.51 12.64 -8.52
C ARG A 96 -15.14 12.07 -7.25
N VAL A 97 -15.02 12.81 -6.14
CA VAL A 97 -15.74 12.56 -4.87
C VAL A 97 -16.58 13.79 -4.55
N GLY A 98 -17.89 13.70 -4.75
CA GLY A 98 -18.79 14.85 -4.61
C GLY A 98 -18.37 15.99 -5.55
N ASN A 99 -18.03 17.15 -4.99
CA ASN A 99 -17.61 18.34 -5.75
C ASN A 99 -16.08 18.45 -5.93
N SER A 100 -15.29 17.51 -5.37
CA SER A 100 -13.83 17.51 -5.51
C SER A 100 -13.42 16.54 -6.61
N ALA A 101 -12.67 17.03 -7.59
CA ALA A 101 -12.08 16.23 -8.64
C ALA A 101 -10.56 16.15 -8.44
N LYS A 102 -10.00 14.97 -8.70
CA LYS A 102 -8.55 14.75 -8.77
C LYS A 102 -8.21 14.10 -10.10
N TYR A 103 -7.17 14.59 -10.76
CA TYR A 103 -6.77 14.13 -12.08
C TYR A 103 -5.51 13.31 -11.96
N PHE A 104 -5.45 12.20 -12.70
CA PHE A 104 -4.29 11.32 -12.72
C PHE A 104 -3.85 11.04 -14.16
N GLU A 105 -2.54 10.93 -14.36
CA GLU A 105 -1.96 10.45 -15.60
C GLU A 105 -2.41 9.01 -15.86
N ARG A 106 -2.90 8.73 -17.08
CA ARG A 106 -3.32 7.40 -17.51
C ARG A 106 -2.12 6.45 -17.61
N LYS A 107 -0.96 6.99 -17.97
CA LYS A 107 0.31 6.28 -18.03
C LYS A 107 1.29 6.93 -17.07
N LEU A 108 2.00 6.14 -16.28
CA LEU A 108 2.98 6.67 -15.34
C LEU A 108 4.17 7.30 -16.11
N PRO A 109 4.42 8.61 -15.98
CA PRO A 109 5.53 9.28 -16.65
C PRO A 109 6.87 9.12 -15.89
N ILE A 110 6.93 8.15 -14.97
CA ILE A 110 8.06 7.91 -14.07
C ILE A 110 8.45 6.43 -14.09
N SER A 111 9.76 6.17 -14.01
CA SER A 111 10.28 4.85 -13.65
C SER A 111 10.55 4.78 -12.15
N TYR A 112 10.30 3.62 -11.55
CA TYR A 112 10.45 3.42 -10.12
C TYR A 112 10.73 1.96 -9.76
N ALA A 113 11.39 1.76 -8.63
CA ALA A 113 11.55 0.49 -7.95
C ALA A 113 10.80 0.51 -6.60
N LEU A 114 10.18 -0.63 -6.29
CA LEU A 114 9.40 -0.83 -5.08
C LEU A 114 9.97 -1.99 -4.27
N GLN A 115 10.09 -1.82 -2.96
CA GLN A 115 10.44 -2.89 -2.02
C GLN A 115 9.49 -2.86 -0.83
N VAL A 116 9.08 -4.04 -0.36
CA VAL A 116 8.27 -4.18 0.85
C VAL A 116 8.96 -5.13 1.83
N LEU A 117 9.08 -4.72 3.08
CA LEU A 117 9.64 -5.50 4.18
C LEU A 117 8.60 -5.62 5.29
N ALA A 118 8.32 -6.83 5.74
CA ALA A 118 7.62 -7.06 6.99
C ALA A 118 8.63 -7.09 8.13
N LYS A 119 8.44 -6.24 9.15
CA LYS A 119 9.29 -6.23 10.36
C LYS A 119 8.42 -6.44 11.59
N GLY A 120 8.83 -7.33 12.47
CA GLY A 120 8.12 -7.66 13.70
C GLY A 120 9.03 -7.65 14.93
N CYS A 121 8.48 -7.18 16.04
CA CYS A 121 9.04 -7.30 17.38
C CYS A 121 8.11 -8.17 18.21
N PHE A 122 8.65 -9.17 18.88
CA PHE A 122 7.88 -10.15 19.62
C PHE A 122 8.48 -10.39 21.02
N TYR A 123 7.63 -10.71 21.98
CA TYR A 123 8.01 -11.03 23.35
C TYR A 123 7.20 -12.20 23.89
N VAL A 124 7.77 -12.99 24.79
CA VAL A 124 7.04 -14.09 25.44
C VAL A 124 6.18 -13.53 26.58
N LYS A 125 4.89 -13.89 26.58
CA LYS A 125 4.01 -13.60 27.72
C LYS A 125 3.98 -14.82 28.64
N ASP A 126 4.47 -14.65 29.87
CA ASP A 126 4.81 -15.71 30.84
C ASP A 126 3.70 -16.75 31.09
N THR A 127 2.44 -16.41 30.87
CA THR A 127 1.32 -17.30 31.16
C THR A 127 0.97 -18.26 30.03
N GLN A 128 1.52 -18.09 28.82
CA GLN A 128 1.10 -18.86 27.63
C GLN A 128 2.24 -19.47 26.83
N ASN A 129 3.51 -19.16 27.12
CA ASN A 129 4.66 -19.53 26.27
C ASN A 129 4.47 -19.16 24.78
N LEU A 130 3.66 -18.14 24.51
CA LEU A 130 3.38 -17.63 23.17
C LEU A 130 4.08 -16.29 22.97
N PHE A 131 4.49 -16.03 21.73
CA PHE A 131 5.01 -14.73 21.31
C PHE A 131 3.87 -13.75 21.04
N HIS A 132 3.92 -12.60 21.71
CA HIS A 132 3.03 -11.47 21.51
C HIS A 132 3.81 -10.26 20.99
N SER A 133 3.11 -9.31 20.36
CA SER A 133 3.71 -8.05 19.88
C SER A 133 2.94 -6.81 20.33
N HIS A 134 1.95 -6.98 21.20
CA HIS A 134 1.11 -5.88 21.69
C HIS A 134 1.94 -4.88 22.51
N GLY A 135 1.79 -3.58 22.21
CA GLY A 135 2.53 -2.52 22.90
C GLY A 135 4.01 -2.40 22.52
N LEU A 136 4.56 -3.34 21.72
CA LEU A 136 5.90 -3.18 21.15
C LEU A 136 5.84 -2.24 19.96
N LYS A 137 6.67 -1.20 20.02
CA LYS A 137 6.88 -0.26 18.92
C LYS A 137 8.24 -0.52 18.30
N ILE A 138 8.27 -0.61 16.98
CA ILE A 138 9.52 -0.60 16.24
C ILE A 138 10.00 0.85 16.22
N THR A 139 11.13 1.14 16.87
CA THR A 139 11.74 2.47 16.95
C THR A 139 13.13 2.41 16.34
N ILE A 140 13.66 3.53 15.82
CA ILE A 140 15.10 3.62 15.53
C ILE A 140 15.75 4.52 16.55
N PHE A 141 16.79 3.99 17.21
CA PHE A 141 17.80 4.79 17.91
C PHE A 141 18.81 5.28 16.88
N SER A 142 18.76 6.57 16.55
CA SER A 142 19.84 7.23 15.82
C SER A 142 20.98 7.51 16.81
N THR A 143 22.08 6.76 16.70
CA THR A 143 23.29 6.97 17.52
C THR A 143 23.94 8.34 17.24
N THR A 144 23.68 8.93 16.08
CA THR A 144 24.22 10.23 15.66
C THR A 144 23.45 11.42 16.24
N THR A 145 22.17 11.26 16.59
CA THR A 145 21.32 12.36 17.07
C THR A 145 20.73 12.14 18.45
N GLN A 146 20.93 10.97 19.06
CA GLN A 146 20.40 10.59 20.38
C GLN A 146 18.89 10.90 20.54
N LYS A 147 18.16 10.89 19.41
CA LYS A 147 16.72 11.14 19.34
C LYS A 147 16.02 9.86 18.92
N VAL A 148 15.05 9.44 19.71
CA VAL A 148 14.08 8.41 19.32
C VAL A 148 13.22 9.05 18.23
N SER A 149 13.42 8.60 16.99
CA SER A 149 12.60 9.05 15.87
C SER A 149 11.85 7.85 15.31
N THR A 150 10.57 8.06 15.02
CA THR A 150 9.72 7.13 14.27
C THR A 150 10.06 7.12 12.77
N SER A 151 10.92 8.04 12.30
CA SER A 151 11.38 8.09 10.91
C SER A 151 12.53 7.11 10.67
N MET A 152 12.23 6.02 9.96
CA MET A 152 13.13 4.88 9.83
C MET A 152 14.17 4.98 8.68
N LEU A 153 15.37 4.45 8.91
CA LEU A 153 16.42 4.18 7.93
C LEU A 153 16.00 3.02 7.01
N ALA A 154 15.45 3.34 5.83
CA ALA A 154 15.36 2.44 4.68
C ALA A 154 16.60 1.56 4.48
N GLY A 155 16.38 0.33 4.04
CA GLY A 155 17.43 -0.64 3.73
C GLY A 155 18.19 -1.19 4.94
N SER A 156 17.95 -0.68 6.16
CA SER A 156 18.59 -1.26 7.34
C SER A 156 17.98 -2.62 7.66
N LYS A 157 18.82 -3.66 7.65
CA LYS A 157 18.55 -4.98 8.27
C LYS A 157 18.48 -4.91 9.80
N VAL A 158 18.33 -3.71 10.36
CA VAL A 158 18.31 -3.45 11.79
C VAL A 158 16.85 -3.25 12.21
N ILE A 159 16.42 -4.03 13.19
CA ILE A 159 15.19 -3.82 13.94
C ILE A 159 15.61 -3.33 15.32
N SER A 160 15.02 -2.23 15.77
CA SER A 160 15.10 -1.81 17.17
C SER A 160 13.68 -1.84 17.75
N CYS A 161 13.54 -2.58 18.85
CA CYS A 161 12.28 -2.82 19.53
C CYS A 161 12.32 -2.13 20.88
N TYR A 162 11.28 -1.36 21.22
CA TYR A 162 11.12 -0.81 22.56
C TYR A 162 10.12 -1.65 23.35
N ALA A 163 10.52 -2.08 24.55
CA ALA A 163 9.71 -2.88 25.47
C ALA A 163 9.74 -2.29 26.88
N ASN A 164 8.59 -2.34 27.56
CA ASN A 164 8.41 -1.80 28.93
C ASN A 164 8.54 -2.85 30.04
N HIS A 165 8.92 -4.09 29.71
CA HIS A 165 8.98 -5.20 30.66
C HIS A 165 10.14 -6.13 30.30
N LEU A 166 10.70 -6.82 31.29
CA LEU A 166 11.79 -7.77 31.10
C LEU A 166 11.21 -9.15 30.75
N THR A 167 11.53 -9.67 29.57
CA THR A 167 11.08 -10.99 29.09
C THR A 167 12.00 -11.48 27.96
N THR A 168 11.77 -12.69 27.45
CA THR A 168 12.40 -13.21 26.24
C THR A 168 11.87 -12.49 25.01
N PHE A 169 12.76 -11.98 24.17
CA PHE A 169 12.44 -11.25 22.95
C PHE A 169 12.83 -12.02 21.69
N SER A 170 12.08 -11.79 20.61
CA SER A 170 12.40 -12.24 19.26
C SER A 170 12.11 -11.11 18.26
N ASN A 171 12.88 -11.07 17.17
CA ASN A 171 12.70 -10.13 16.08
C ASN A 171 12.68 -10.86 14.74
N GLY A 172 12.04 -10.26 13.73
CA GLY A 172 11.96 -10.86 12.41
C GLY A 172 11.86 -9.82 11.32
N ILE A 173 12.71 -9.94 10.29
CA ILE A 173 12.62 -9.19 9.03
C ILE A 173 12.34 -10.20 7.94
N THR A 174 11.25 -10.00 7.20
CA THR A 174 10.94 -10.79 6.00
C THR A 174 10.84 -9.83 4.80
N GLY A 175 11.69 -10.02 3.80
CA GLY A 175 11.53 -9.34 2.53
C GLY A 175 10.39 -9.98 1.75
N LEU A 176 9.44 -9.17 1.28
CA LEU A 176 8.30 -9.66 0.52
C LEU A 176 8.62 -9.54 -0.98
N VAL A 177 8.39 -10.63 -1.71
CA VAL A 177 8.60 -10.65 -3.16
C VAL A 177 7.50 -9.84 -3.82
N ILE A 178 7.90 -8.84 -4.60
CA ILE A 178 7.01 -8.05 -5.46
C ILE A 178 7.36 -8.43 -6.90
N PRO A 179 6.47 -9.11 -7.63
CA PRO A 179 6.68 -9.39 -9.04
C PRO A 179 6.77 -8.08 -9.81
N ASN A 180 7.77 -7.96 -10.69
CA ASN A 180 7.95 -6.77 -11.53
C ASN A 180 6.89 -6.66 -12.65
N THR A 181 6.10 -7.71 -12.87
CA THR A 181 5.09 -7.79 -13.93
C THR A 181 3.73 -8.10 -13.32
N PHE A 182 2.80 -7.16 -13.45
CA PHE A 182 1.39 -7.39 -13.17
C PHE A 182 0.62 -7.34 -14.50
N GLU A 183 0.26 -8.50 -15.02
CA GLU A 183 -0.65 -8.60 -16.15
C GLU A 183 -2.09 -8.54 -15.60
N TYR A 184 -2.77 -7.43 -15.89
CA TYR A 184 -4.19 -7.27 -15.62
C TYR A 184 -4.94 -7.31 -16.95
N ALA A 185 -5.75 -8.34 -17.16
CA ALA A 185 -6.77 -8.31 -18.20
C ALA A 185 -8.02 -7.67 -17.60
N TYR A 186 -8.28 -6.40 -17.93
CA TYR A 186 -9.59 -5.81 -17.67
C TYR A 186 -10.60 -6.49 -18.60
N MET A 187 -11.35 -7.46 -18.07
CA MET A 187 -12.52 -7.99 -18.76
C MET A 187 -13.69 -7.07 -18.46
N GLU A 188 -13.93 -6.11 -19.35
CA GLU A 188 -15.17 -5.36 -19.33
C GLU A 188 -16.31 -6.36 -19.60
N ASN A 189 -17.24 -6.50 -18.65
CA ASN A 189 -18.47 -7.23 -18.90
C ASN A 189 -19.28 -6.42 -19.93
N MET A 190 -18.99 -6.62 -21.21
CA MET A 190 -19.89 -6.25 -22.29
C MET A 190 -21.09 -7.20 -22.22
N GLN A 191 -21.94 -7.06 -21.21
CA GLN A 191 -23.31 -7.53 -21.37
C GLN A 191 -23.90 -6.70 -22.52
N PRO A 192 -24.31 -7.33 -23.63
CA PRO A 192 -24.90 -6.59 -24.73
C PRO A 192 -26.14 -5.85 -24.22
N VAL A 193 -26.23 -4.56 -24.54
CA VAL A 193 -27.34 -3.65 -24.18
C VAL A 193 -28.69 -4.10 -24.79
N SER A 194 -28.72 -5.22 -25.52
CA SER A 194 -29.90 -5.77 -26.17
C SER A 194 -30.53 -6.91 -25.38
N PHE A 195 -31.00 -6.67 -24.14
CA PHE A 195 -31.99 -7.56 -23.49
C PHE A 195 -32.95 -6.80 -22.55
N VAL A 196 -33.14 -5.51 -22.77
CA VAL A 196 -34.21 -4.72 -22.12
C VAL A 196 -35.17 -4.18 -23.18
N SER A 197 -35.77 -5.09 -23.97
CA SER A 197 -36.99 -4.80 -24.74
C SER A 197 -37.60 -6.09 -25.29
N ALA A 198 -38.27 -6.83 -24.42
CA ALA A 198 -39.41 -7.68 -24.77
C ALA A 198 -40.23 -7.96 -23.49
N ILE A 199 -41.00 -6.97 -23.05
CA ILE A 199 -42.24 -7.26 -22.31
C ILE A 199 -43.30 -7.39 -23.39
N GLU A 200 -43.84 -8.59 -23.62
CA GLU A 200 -45.22 -8.72 -24.11
C GLU A 200 -45.81 -10.09 -23.76
N TYR A 201 -46.77 -10.04 -22.83
CA TYR A 201 -47.95 -10.90 -22.65
C TYR A 201 -47.90 -12.39 -23.03
N CYS A 202 -48.13 -13.24 -22.01
CA CYS A 202 -49.18 -14.27 -22.10
C CYS A 202 -49.77 -14.55 -20.70
N PHE A 203 -50.97 -14.02 -20.49
CA PHE A 203 -51.95 -14.48 -19.51
C PHE A 203 -52.50 -15.85 -19.96
N ASP A 204 -52.81 -16.71 -18.98
CA ASP A 204 -53.72 -17.89 -19.00
C ASP A 204 -53.48 -19.05 -19.99
N MET A 205 -53.35 -20.28 -19.49
CA MET A 205 -54.48 -21.13 -19.01
C MET A 205 -53.98 -22.57 -18.71
N THR A 206 -54.13 -23.04 -17.46
CA THR A 206 -54.69 -24.37 -17.10
C THR A 206 -54.86 -24.47 -15.58
#